data_AF-A0A0A5FWF5-F1
#
_entry.id   AF-A0A0A5FWF5-F1
#
_cell.length_a   1.000
_cell.length_b   1.000
_cell.length_c   1.000
_cell.angle_alpha   90.00
_cell.angle_beta   90.00
_cell.angle_gamma   90.00
#
_symmetry.space_group_name_H-M   'P 1'
#
loop_
_entity.id
_entity.type
_entity.pdbx_description
1 polymer ?
#
loop_
_entity_poly.entity_id
_entity_poly.type
_entity_poly.pdbx_seq_one_letter_code
_entity_poly.pdbx_strand_id
1 'polypeptide(L)'
;MKGIFVFLCSSIFLVLVGCTEDSSEKVSNELENKTKEQQASLEEYQDDLQKAEEKNRQLANELDTLKNDNEIKNSELQFKSNKINSLQALLQQTYEVMGNEIGENKAFKILGLFKPESITEDSQVGAVTVQNIKMEKQNKEIRRYRIDFNGELELTGTVRLDEAHGGYVFTVNNKHFNQVPHTMYDITNGTISFKIKNEEAFIEALGEDLSIGEIKSIHAVFKNYNSVYIAESHSSDYATFVEMISD
;
A
#
# COMPACT_ATOMS: atom_id res chain seq x y z
N MET A 1 -24.96 64.20 8.28
CA MET A 1 -26.10 63.52 7.64
C MET A 1 -26.74 62.49 8.59
N LYS A 2 -27.21 62.92 9.78
CA LYS A 2 -27.89 62.06 10.77
C LYS A 2 -29.38 62.43 10.96
N GLY A 3 -29.85 63.47 10.27
CA GLY A 3 -31.22 64.00 10.41
C GLY A 3 -32.24 63.47 9.39
N ILE A 4 -31.80 62.77 8.33
CA ILE A 4 -32.71 62.30 7.27
C ILE A 4 -33.37 60.97 7.66
N PHE A 5 -32.71 60.14 8.49
CA PHE A 5 -33.24 58.84 8.92
C PHE A 5 -34.39 58.95 9.92
N VAL A 6 -34.47 60.04 10.69
CA VAL A 6 -35.52 60.26 11.70
C VAL A 6 -36.82 60.78 11.07
N PHE A 7 -36.74 61.47 9.93
CA PHE A 7 -37.91 61.97 9.20
C PHE A 7 -38.65 60.89 8.41
N LEU A 8 -37.98 59.80 8.02
CA LEU A 8 -38.59 58.70 7.27
C LEU A 8 -39.39 57.72 8.15
N CYS A 9 -38.97 57.53 9.40
CA CYS A 9 -39.72 56.71 10.37
C CYS A 9 -40.99 57.41 10.90
N SER A 10 -41.00 58.74 10.93
CA SER A 10 -42.15 59.53 11.41
C SER A 10 -43.26 59.69 10.38
N SER A 11 -42.95 59.59 9.08
CA SER A 11 -43.97 59.57 8.01
C SER A 11 -44.72 58.24 7.88
N ILE A 12 -44.15 57.12 8.35
CA ILE A 12 -44.84 55.82 8.35
C ILE A 12 -45.83 55.73 9.52
N PHE A 13 -45.54 56.40 10.65
CA PHE A 13 -46.40 56.38 11.83
C PHE A 13 -47.68 57.22 11.70
N LEU A 14 -47.73 58.19 10.77
CA LEU A 14 -48.89 59.07 10.58
C LEU A 14 -50.00 58.47 9.70
N VAL A 15 -49.79 57.30 9.08
CA VAL A 15 -50.83 56.63 8.27
C VAL A 15 -51.69 55.67 9.13
N LEU A 16 -51.37 55.48 10.41
CA LEU A 16 -51.99 54.42 11.24
C LEU A 16 -53.01 54.87 12.29
N VAL A 17 -53.38 56.15 12.39
CA VAL A 17 -54.30 56.63 13.46
C VAL A 17 -55.68 57.07 12.94
N GLY A 18 -56.10 56.59 11.78
CA GLY A 18 -57.45 56.92 11.31
C GLY A 18 -57.97 56.04 10.18
N CYS A 19 -58.34 54.79 10.48
CA CYS A 19 -59.35 54.02 9.75
C CYS A 19 -59.70 52.69 10.45
N THR A 20 -60.90 52.63 11.04
CA THR A 20 -61.78 51.46 11.28
C THR A 20 -61.22 50.20 11.98
N GLU A 21 -61.86 49.81 13.10
CA GLU A 21 -61.61 48.56 13.87
C GLU A 21 -61.68 47.27 13.04
N ASP A 22 -62.35 47.26 11.87
CA ASP A 22 -62.41 46.12 10.93
C ASP A 22 -61.11 45.88 10.13
N SER A 23 -60.18 46.85 10.12
CA SER A 23 -58.94 46.82 9.32
C SER A 23 -57.75 46.24 10.09
N SER A 24 -57.71 46.44 11.40
CA SER A 24 -56.57 45.99 12.24
C SER A 24 -56.57 44.47 12.41
N GLU A 25 -57.75 43.86 12.58
CA GLU A 25 -57.89 42.41 12.74
C GLU A 25 -57.59 41.66 11.44
N LYS A 26 -57.98 42.22 10.29
CA LYS A 26 -57.61 41.69 8.96
C LYS A 26 -56.11 41.75 8.69
N VAL A 27 -55.46 42.87 9.02
CA VAL A 27 -54.00 43.02 8.86
C VAL A 27 -53.26 42.08 9.81
N SER A 28 -53.73 41.91 11.07
CA SER A 28 -53.14 40.97 12.03
C SER A 28 -53.27 39.52 11.57
N ASN A 29 -54.45 39.11 11.09
CA ASN A 29 -54.68 37.76 10.60
C ASN A 29 -53.89 37.46 9.31
N GLU A 30 -53.74 38.44 8.40
CA GLU A 30 -52.92 38.29 7.20
C GLU A 30 -51.42 38.18 7.54
N LEU A 31 -50.95 38.94 8.54
CA LEU A 31 -49.57 38.88 9.03
C LEU A 31 -49.28 37.54 9.73
N GLU A 32 -50.22 37.04 10.55
CA GLU A 32 -50.09 35.75 11.24
C GLU A 32 -50.09 34.58 10.24
N ASN A 33 -50.95 34.64 9.21
CA ASN A 33 -50.95 33.63 8.13
C ASN A 33 -49.65 33.67 7.32
N LYS A 34 -49.14 34.84 6.94
CA LYS A 34 -47.83 34.96 6.27
C LYS A 34 -46.68 34.44 7.15
N THR A 35 -46.75 34.64 8.46
CA THR A 35 -45.73 34.13 9.39
C THR A 35 -45.78 32.61 9.49
N LYS A 36 -46.97 32.02 9.53
CA LYS A 36 -47.15 30.55 9.50
C LYS A 36 -46.69 29.93 8.18
N GLU A 37 -47.00 30.57 7.05
CA GLU A 37 -46.51 30.14 5.72
C GLU A 37 -44.98 30.22 5.63
N GLN A 38 -44.37 31.29 6.18
CA GLN A 38 -42.91 31.42 6.24
C GLN A 38 -42.26 30.39 7.17
N GLN A 39 -42.88 30.07 8.31
CA GLN A 39 -42.39 29.03 9.21
C GLN A 39 -42.46 27.64 8.56
N ALA A 40 -43.59 27.31 7.92
CA ALA A 40 -43.74 26.04 7.22
C ALA A 40 -42.72 25.90 6.08
N SER A 41 -42.48 26.97 5.31
CA SER A 41 -41.46 26.98 4.25
C SER A 41 -40.03 26.86 4.80
N LEU A 42 -39.75 27.46 5.97
CA LEU A 42 -38.45 27.35 6.63
C LEU A 42 -38.21 25.93 7.16
N GLU A 43 -39.23 25.29 7.75
CA GLU A 43 -39.19 23.90 8.20
C GLU A 43 -38.96 22.94 7.04
N GLU A 44 -39.65 23.14 5.92
CA GLU A 44 -39.45 22.36 4.68
C GLU A 44 -38.02 22.52 4.15
N TYR A 45 -37.49 23.75 4.14
CA TYR A 45 -36.11 24.00 3.72
C TYR A 45 -35.06 23.38 4.65
N GLN A 46 -35.33 23.34 5.96
CA GLN A 46 -34.46 22.69 6.94
C GLN A 46 -34.44 21.17 6.78
N ASP A 47 -35.60 20.55 6.52
CA ASP A 47 -35.71 19.11 6.25
C ASP A 47 -34.97 18.73 4.95
N ASP A 48 -35.13 19.53 3.89
CA ASP A 48 -34.41 19.35 2.63
C ASP A 48 -32.89 19.49 2.80
N LEU A 49 -32.44 20.46 3.61
CA LEU A 49 -31.02 20.64 3.92
C LEU A 49 -30.46 19.42 4.68
N GLN A 50 -31.19 18.93 5.68
CA GLN A 50 -30.78 17.77 6.46
C GLN A 50 -30.67 16.51 5.61
N LYS A 51 -31.63 16.29 4.70
CA LYS A 51 -31.58 15.19 3.71
C LYS A 51 -30.39 15.32 2.77
N ALA A 52 -30.07 16.53 2.33
CA ALA A 52 -28.92 16.78 1.46
C ALA A 52 -27.59 16.51 2.19
N GLU A 53 -27.47 16.91 3.46
CA GLU A 53 -26.30 16.63 4.29
C GLU A 53 -26.11 15.14 4.54
N GLU A 54 -27.19 14.41 4.85
CA GLU A 54 -27.12 12.96 5.04
C GLU A 54 -26.71 12.23 3.76
N LYS A 55 -27.24 12.65 2.62
CA LYS A 55 -26.85 12.12 1.30
C LYS A 55 -25.37 12.41 0.99
N ASN A 56 -24.88 13.61 1.32
CA ASN A 56 -23.46 13.94 1.16
C ASN A 56 -22.57 13.06 2.05
N ARG A 57 -22.99 12.78 3.29
CA ARG A 57 -22.27 11.88 4.18
C ARG A 57 -22.23 10.45 3.64
N GLN A 58 -23.34 9.96 3.08
CA GLN A 58 -23.39 8.64 2.45
C GLN A 58 -22.45 8.57 1.24
N LEU A 59 -22.47 9.57 0.37
CA LEU A 59 -21.57 9.65 -0.79
C LEU A 59 -20.10 9.70 -0.38
N ALA A 60 -19.75 10.41 0.70
CA ALA A 60 -18.37 10.45 1.21
C ALA A 60 -17.90 9.05 1.66
N ASN A 61 -18.74 8.32 2.40
CA ASN A 61 -18.42 6.96 2.84
C ASN A 61 -18.29 5.97 1.67
N GLU A 62 -19.17 6.09 0.67
CA GLU A 62 -19.09 5.29 -0.56
C GLU A 62 -17.81 5.59 -1.35
N LEU A 63 -17.43 6.86 -1.45
CA LEU A 63 -16.20 7.28 -2.12
C LEU A 63 -14.96 6.70 -1.40
N ASP A 64 -14.92 6.75 -0.07
CA ASP A 64 -13.84 6.16 0.72
C ASP A 64 -13.77 4.64 0.55
N THR A 65 -14.92 3.96 0.53
CA THR A 65 -14.99 2.51 0.28
C THR A 65 -14.47 2.17 -1.12
N LEU A 66 -14.92 2.90 -2.14
CA LEU A 66 -14.46 2.71 -3.52
C LEU A 66 -12.97 2.98 -3.67
N LYS A 67 -12.44 3.98 -2.97
CA LYS A 67 -11.01 4.30 -2.97
C LYS A 67 -10.21 3.12 -2.40
N ASN A 68 -10.59 2.60 -1.24
CA ASN A 68 -9.95 1.42 -0.64
C ASN A 68 -10.04 0.19 -1.56
N ASP A 69 -11.21 -0.09 -2.14
CA ASP A 69 -11.39 -1.21 -3.06
C ASP A 69 -10.49 -1.09 -4.30
N ASN A 70 -10.30 0.14 -4.80
CA ASN A 70 -9.44 0.39 -5.94
C ASN A 70 -7.95 0.25 -5.56
N GLU A 71 -7.54 0.71 -4.39
CA GLU A 71 -6.19 0.50 -3.86
C GLU A 71 -5.85 -0.99 -3.68
N ILE A 72 -6.80 -1.79 -3.17
CA ILE A 72 -6.66 -3.25 -3.05
C ILE A 72 -6.52 -3.90 -4.43
N LYS A 73 -7.42 -3.59 -5.37
CA LYS A 73 -7.37 -4.13 -6.74
C LYS A 73 -6.09 -3.75 -7.48
N ASN A 74 -5.63 -2.51 -7.30
CA ASN A 74 -4.39 -2.06 -7.93
C ASN A 74 -3.18 -2.80 -7.37
N SER A 75 -3.16 -3.03 -6.05
CA SER A 75 -2.13 -3.85 -5.39
C SER A 75 -2.13 -5.30 -5.91
N GLU A 76 -3.32 -5.89 -6.11
CA GLU A 76 -3.45 -7.24 -6.71
C GLU A 76 -2.94 -7.29 -8.16
N LEU A 77 -3.27 -6.29 -8.97
CA LEU A 77 -2.81 -6.19 -10.36
C LEU A 77 -1.29 -6.04 -10.44
N GLN A 78 -0.72 -5.21 -9.58
CA GLN A 78 0.73 -5.02 -9.48
C GLN A 78 1.43 -6.33 -9.10
N PHE A 79 0.88 -7.06 -8.12
CA PHE A 79 1.38 -8.38 -7.74
C PHE A 79 1.35 -9.38 -8.90
N LYS A 80 0.23 -9.46 -9.64
CA LYS A 80 0.11 -10.34 -10.81
C LYS A 80 1.09 -9.95 -11.93
N SER A 81 1.25 -8.66 -12.18
CA SER A 81 2.18 -8.15 -13.19
C SER A 81 3.64 -8.51 -12.84
N ASN A 82 4.03 -8.29 -11.59
CA ASN A 82 5.35 -8.64 -11.08
C ASN A 82 5.64 -10.14 -11.23
N LYS A 83 4.66 -11.00 -10.88
CA LYS A 83 4.76 -12.46 -11.07
C LYS A 83 4.97 -12.85 -12.53
N ILE A 84 4.26 -12.25 -13.48
CA ILE A 84 4.44 -12.52 -14.91
C ILE A 84 5.84 -12.11 -15.37
N ASN A 85 6.30 -10.92 -14.97
CA ASN A 85 7.62 -10.42 -15.35
C ASN A 85 8.75 -11.30 -14.79
N SER A 86 8.63 -11.80 -13.56
CA SER A 86 9.58 -12.74 -12.96
C SER A 86 9.62 -14.07 -13.70
N LEU A 87 8.46 -14.65 -14.03
CA LEU A 87 8.38 -15.90 -14.78
C LEU A 87 8.97 -15.75 -16.19
N GLN A 88 8.71 -14.63 -16.87
CA GLN A 88 9.32 -14.34 -18.17
C GLN A 88 10.83 -14.20 -18.07
N ALA A 89 11.34 -13.52 -17.04
CA ALA A 89 12.79 -13.36 -16.85
C ALA A 89 13.48 -14.69 -16.53
N LEU A 90 12.86 -15.54 -15.69
CA LEU A 90 13.40 -16.87 -15.42
C LEU A 90 13.40 -17.73 -16.69
N LEU A 91 12.32 -17.71 -17.47
CA LEU A 91 12.26 -18.43 -18.74
C LEU A 91 13.38 -17.98 -19.68
N GLN A 92 13.60 -16.68 -19.81
CA GLN A 92 14.66 -16.11 -20.64
C GLN A 92 16.06 -16.57 -20.17
N GLN A 93 16.36 -16.46 -18.87
CA GLN A 93 17.63 -16.95 -18.32
C GLN A 93 17.78 -18.47 -18.50
N THR A 94 16.69 -19.23 -18.35
CA THR A 94 16.72 -20.68 -18.57
C THR A 94 17.03 -21.03 -20.02
N TYR A 95 16.46 -20.29 -20.99
CA TYR A 95 16.80 -20.47 -22.42
C TYR A 95 18.26 -20.14 -22.70
N GLU A 96 18.82 -19.08 -22.11
CA GLU A 96 20.23 -18.73 -22.23
C GLU A 96 21.16 -19.82 -21.66
N VAL A 97 20.75 -20.45 -20.56
CA VAL A 97 21.52 -21.55 -19.94
C VAL A 97 21.38 -22.86 -20.72
N MET A 98 20.18 -23.19 -21.21
CA MET A 98 19.94 -24.40 -22.02
C MET A 98 20.58 -24.32 -23.41
N GLY A 99 20.65 -23.13 -24.00
CA GLY A 99 21.35 -22.89 -25.27
C GLY A 99 22.86 -23.19 -25.22
N ASN A 100 23.43 -23.30 -24.01
CA ASN A 100 24.85 -23.55 -23.77
C ASN A 100 25.21 -25.02 -23.38
N GLU A 101 24.33 -25.99 -23.65
CA GLU A 101 24.53 -27.43 -23.33
C GLU A 101 24.89 -27.69 -21.85
N ILE A 102 24.07 -27.18 -20.94
CA ILE A 102 24.31 -27.28 -19.50
C ILE A 102 23.26 -28.22 -18.88
N GLY A 103 23.69 -29.38 -18.36
CA GLY A 103 22.80 -30.34 -17.68
C GLY A 103 22.10 -29.77 -16.44
N GLU A 104 20.97 -30.36 -16.04
CA GLU A 104 20.04 -29.85 -15.00
C GLU A 104 20.74 -29.31 -13.75
N ASN A 105 21.70 -30.04 -13.17
CA ASN A 105 22.40 -29.63 -11.94
C ASN A 105 23.18 -28.33 -12.07
N LYS A 106 23.71 -28.01 -13.26
CA LYS A 106 24.40 -26.74 -13.48
C LYS A 106 23.40 -25.60 -13.74
N ALA A 107 22.21 -25.90 -14.28
CA ALA A 107 21.15 -24.90 -14.47
C ALA A 107 20.61 -24.38 -13.13
N PHE A 108 20.38 -25.25 -12.15
CA PHE A 108 20.00 -24.84 -10.79
C PHE A 108 21.04 -23.90 -10.16
N LYS A 109 22.33 -24.24 -10.29
CA LYS A 109 23.44 -23.43 -9.76
C LYS A 109 23.55 -22.06 -10.43
N ILE A 110 23.36 -22.00 -11.76
CA ILE A 110 23.44 -20.75 -12.53
C ILE A 110 22.23 -19.84 -12.26
N LEU A 111 21.08 -20.40 -11.90
CA LEU A 111 19.87 -19.60 -11.69
C LEU A 111 19.65 -19.20 -10.23
N GLY A 112 20.57 -19.51 -9.30
CA GLY A 112 20.35 -19.24 -7.87
C GLY A 112 19.23 -20.10 -7.25
N LEU A 113 18.76 -21.12 -7.98
CA LEU A 113 17.62 -21.94 -7.63
C LEU A 113 18.07 -23.13 -6.79
N PHE A 114 17.42 -23.37 -5.64
CA PHE A 114 17.68 -24.54 -4.82
C PHE A 114 16.40 -25.24 -4.37
N LYS A 115 16.53 -26.52 -4.02
CA LYS A 115 15.48 -27.29 -3.32
C LYS A 115 15.88 -27.40 -1.85
N PRO A 116 15.04 -26.98 -0.88
CA PRO A 116 15.38 -26.99 0.54
C PRO A 116 15.85 -28.36 1.05
N GLU A 117 15.29 -29.45 0.51
CA GLU A 117 15.60 -30.82 0.89
C GLU A 117 16.91 -31.38 0.30
N SER A 118 17.48 -30.73 -0.73
CA SER A 118 18.69 -31.21 -1.41
C SER A 118 19.95 -30.39 -1.11
N ILE A 119 19.81 -29.28 -0.38
CA ILE A 119 20.90 -28.37 -0.09
C ILE A 119 21.66 -28.83 1.17
N THR A 120 22.99 -28.68 1.17
CA THR A 120 23.84 -28.99 2.33
C THR A 120 24.64 -27.77 2.74
N GLU A 121 25.12 -27.75 3.97
CA GLU A 121 26.13 -26.78 4.41
C GLU A 121 27.34 -26.76 3.45
N ASP A 122 27.96 -25.60 3.33
CA ASP A 122 29.06 -25.28 2.40
C ASP A 122 28.72 -25.37 0.91
N SER A 123 27.49 -25.71 0.54
CA SER A 123 27.04 -25.66 -0.86
C SER A 123 26.96 -24.21 -1.34
N GLN A 124 27.45 -23.97 -2.55
CA GLN A 124 27.30 -22.68 -3.23
C GLN A 124 25.96 -22.61 -3.97
N VAL A 125 25.18 -21.56 -3.71
CA VAL A 125 23.94 -21.25 -4.43
C VAL A 125 23.96 -19.79 -4.86
N GLY A 126 23.95 -19.56 -6.17
CA GLY A 126 24.17 -18.23 -6.72
C GLY A 126 25.53 -17.65 -6.30
N ALA A 127 25.51 -16.44 -5.74
CA ALA A 127 26.71 -15.73 -5.31
C ALA A 127 27.14 -16.04 -3.86
N VAL A 128 26.35 -16.81 -3.11
CA VAL A 128 26.56 -17.05 -1.67
C VAL A 128 26.71 -18.54 -1.35
N THR A 129 27.16 -18.81 -0.13
CA THR A 129 27.39 -20.17 0.38
C THR A 129 26.46 -20.47 1.54
N VAL A 130 25.95 -21.69 1.61
CA VAL A 130 25.09 -22.14 2.70
C VAL A 130 25.91 -22.26 3.98
N GLN A 131 25.54 -21.50 4.99
CA GLN A 131 26.23 -21.50 6.28
C GLN A 131 25.61 -22.47 7.28
N ASN A 132 24.27 -22.53 7.34
CA ASN A 132 23.56 -23.30 8.34
C ASN A 132 22.18 -23.70 7.82
N ILE A 133 21.75 -24.91 8.14
CA ILE A 133 20.42 -25.42 7.80
C ILE A 133 19.71 -25.85 9.08
N LYS A 134 18.63 -25.16 9.43
CA LYS A 134 17.74 -25.52 10.54
C LYS A 134 16.43 -26.07 10.00
N MET A 135 16.07 -27.28 10.44
CA MET A 135 14.81 -27.92 10.11
C MET A 135 13.95 -28.07 11.35
N GLU A 136 12.71 -27.60 11.28
CA GLU A 136 11.69 -27.90 12.29
C GLU A 136 10.71 -28.92 11.71
N LYS A 137 10.62 -30.08 12.36
CA LYS A 137 9.72 -31.16 11.98
C LYS A 137 8.63 -31.31 13.03
N GLN A 138 7.40 -31.54 12.58
CA GLN A 138 6.30 -31.98 13.43
C GLN A 138 5.87 -33.36 12.94
N ASN A 139 6.04 -34.38 13.77
CA ASN A 139 5.96 -35.78 13.35
C ASN A 139 6.93 -36.09 12.18
N LYS A 140 6.42 -36.60 11.06
CA LYS A 140 7.19 -36.91 9.83
C LYS A 140 7.18 -35.78 8.79
N GLU A 141 6.44 -34.71 9.03
CA GLU A 141 6.29 -33.59 8.09
C GLU A 141 7.27 -32.46 8.45
N ILE A 142 7.95 -31.90 7.46
CA ILE A 142 8.74 -30.71 7.67
C ILE A 142 7.80 -29.50 7.67
N ARG A 143 7.79 -28.77 8.78
CA ARG A 143 7.00 -27.54 8.94
C ARG A 143 7.78 -26.32 8.47
N ARG A 144 9.10 -26.32 8.71
CA ARG A 144 9.97 -25.18 8.39
C ARG A 144 11.38 -25.63 8.01
N TYR A 145 11.88 -25.02 6.95
CA TYR A 145 13.30 -24.97 6.60
C TYR A 145 13.77 -23.53 6.77
N ARG A 146 14.83 -23.34 7.54
CA ARG A 146 15.56 -22.08 7.59
C ARG A 146 16.99 -22.33 7.14
N ILE A 147 17.41 -21.60 6.12
CA ILE A 147 18.75 -21.69 5.55
C ILE A 147 19.39 -20.32 5.71
N ASP A 148 20.48 -20.25 6.44
CA ASP A 148 21.28 -19.05 6.58
C ASP A 148 22.43 -19.13 5.55
N PHE A 149 22.68 -18.05 4.82
CA PHE A 149 23.72 -17.95 3.81
C PHE A 149 24.81 -16.97 4.23
N ASN A 150 26.05 -17.30 3.89
CA ASN A 150 27.23 -16.46 4.08
C ASN A 150 27.69 -15.89 2.73
N GLY A 151 28.12 -14.63 2.76
CA GLY A 151 28.53 -13.85 1.59
C GLY A 151 27.77 -12.53 1.48
N GLU A 152 28.19 -11.72 0.53
CA GLU A 152 27.59 -10.42 0.22
C GLU A 152 26.91 -10.46 -1.15
N LEU A 153 25.83 -9.71 -1.27
CA LEU A 153 24.97 -9.62 -2.45
C LEU A 153 24.90 -8.15 -2.87
N GLU A 154 25.56 -7.79 -3.97
CA GLU A 154 25.42 -6.49 -4.62
C GLU A 154 24.25 -6.56 -5.60
N LEU A 155 23.15 -5.88 -5.25
CA LEU A 155 21.87 -6.04 -5.93
C LEU A 155 21.29 -4.69 -6.33
N THR A 156 20.80 -4.62 -7.56
CA THR A 156 19.81 -3.61 -7.95
C THR A 156 18.40 -4.15 -7.69
N GLY A 157 17.48 -3.26 -7.34
CA GLY A 157 16.10 -3.64 -7.04
C GLY A 157 15.25 -2.45 -6.64
N THR A 158 14.08 -2.74 -6.10
CA THR A 158 13.16 -1.73 -5.58
C THR A 158 12.86 -1.99 -4.13
N VAL A 159 12.78 -0.92 -3.34
CA VAL A 159 12.37 -0.98 -1.94
C VAL A 159 10.99 -0.33 -1.78
N ARG A 160 10.20 -0.85 -0.85
CA ARG A 160 8.94 -0.25 -0.39
C ARG A 160 8.76 -0.46 1.11
N LEU A 161 8.01 0.42 1.76
CA LEU A 161 7.54 0.21 3.13
C LEU A 161 6.33 -0.73 3.12
N ASP A 162 6.39 -1.82 3.88
CA ASP A 162 5.30 -2.78 4.09
C ASP A 162 5.01 -2.93 5.59
N GLU A 163 4.23 -2.00 6.14
CA GLU A 163 3.88 -1.97 7.56
C GLU A 163 3.13 -3.24 8.00
N ALA A 164 2.30 -3.81 7.14
CA ALA A 164 1.55 -5.03 7.42
C ALA A 164 2.48 -6.24 7.67
N HIS A 165 3.66 -6.23 7.04
CA HIS A 165 4.68 -7.26 7.21
C HIS A 165 5.87 -6.79 8.04
N GLY A 166 5.75 -5.63 8.69
CA GLY A 166 6.68 -5.16 9.71
C GLY A 166 8.03 -4.72 9.17
N GLY A 167 8.04 -3.93 8.09
CA GLY A 167 9.28 -3.27 7.69
C GLY A 167 9.45 -2.86 6.23
N TYR A 168 10.68 -2.50 5.90
CA TYR A 168 11.11 -2.29 4.52
C TYR A 168 11.34 -3.61 3.81
N VAL A 169 10.75 -3.75 2.63
CA VAL A 169 10.89 -4.93 1.76
C VAL A 169 11.66 -4.54 0.51
N PHE A 170 12.75 -5.25 0.26
CA PHE A 170 13.52 -5.15 -0.98
C PHE A 170 13.08 -6.24 -1.95
N THR A 171 12.72 -5.84 -3.16
CA THR A 171 12.42 -6.72 -4.29
C THR A 171 13.58 -6.68 -5.27
N VAL A 172 14.17 -7.85 -5.53
CA VAL A 172 15.36 -8.01 -6.35
C VAL A 172 15.03 -7.74 -7.82
N ASN A 173 15.89 -7.02 -8.53
CA ASN A 173 15.78 -6.88 -9.97
C ASN A 173 16.05 -8.23 -10.65
N ASN A 174 15.29 -8.55 -11.70
CA ASN A 174 15.38 -9.84 -12.40
C ASN A 174 16.79 -10.18 -12.92
N LYS A 175 17.63 -9.18 -13.21
CA LYS A 175 19.03 -9.36 -13.61
C LYS A 175 19.91 -10.03 -12.55
N HIS A 176 19.54 -9.92 -11.27
CA HIS A 176 20.30 -10.50 -10.15
C HIS A 176 19.68 -11.78 -9.59
N PHE A 177 18.66 -12.36 -10.24
CA PHE A 177 18.02 -13.59 -9.75
C PHE A 177 19.00 -14.74 -9.60
N ASN A 178 19.98 -14.84 -10.50
CA ASN A 178 21.07 -15.82 -10.41
C ASN A 178 22.02 -15.64 -9.22
N GLN A 179 22.04 -14.47 -8.59
CA GLN A 179 22.93 -14.17 -7.46
C GLN A 179 22.26 -14.52 -6.12
N VAL A 180 20.94 -14.34 -6.03
CA VAL A 180 20.19 -14.49 -4.79
C VAL A 180 19.61 -15.91 -4.68
N PRO A 181 19.89 -16.66 -3.59
CA PRO A 181 19.29 -17.97 -3.40
C PRO A 181 17.77 -17.89 -3.27
N HIS A 182 17.07 -18.70 -4.06
CA HIS A 182 15.61 -18.78 -4.01
C HIS A 182 15.11 -20.17 -4.42
N THR A 183 13.85 -20.43 -4.11
CA THR A 183 13.15 -21.66 -4.48
C THR A 183 12.21 -21.41 -5.66
N MET A 184 11.72 -22.49 -6.28
CA MET A 184 10.69 -22.36 -7.33
C MET A 184 9.39 -21.78 -6.74
N TYR A 185 9.13 -22.04 -5.46
CA TYR A 185 7.97 -21.51 -4.77
C TYR A 185 8.00 -19.97 -4.75
N ASP A 186 9.17 -19.37 -4.48
CA ASP A 186 9.34 -17.91 -4.42
C ASP A 186 8.99 -17.27 -5.77
N ILE A 187 9.40 -17.88 -6.88
CA ILE A 187 9.07 -17.43 -8.23
C ILE A 187 7.57 -17.60 -8.52
N THR A 188 7.01 -18.76 -8.17
CA THR A 188 5.59 -19.04 -8.44
C THR A 188 4.65 -18.18 -7.61
N ASN A 189 5.07 -17.72 -6.43
CA ASN A 189 4.24 -16.93 -5.52
C ASN A 189 4.65 -15.46 -5.43
N GLY A 190 5.60 -15.00 -6.26
CA GLY A 190 5.98 -13.59 -6.31
C GLY A 190 7.31 -13.33 -7.01
N THR A 191 7.80 -12.11 -6.86
CA THR A 191 9.21 -11.73 -7.14
C THR A 191 10.09 -12.15 -5.97
N ILE A 192 11.37 -12.45 -6.22
CA ILE A 192 12.35 -12.67 -5.15
C ILE A 192 12.46 -11.37 -4.34
N SER A 193 12.05 -11.44 -3.07
CA SER A 193 11.99 -10.28 -2.18
C SER A 193 12.32 -10.70 -0.76
N PHE A 194 12.93 -9.80 0.01
CA PHE A 194 13.29 -10.06 1.40
C PHE A 194 13.16 -8.79 2.25
N LYS A 195 12.99 -8.97 3.56
CA LYS A 195 12.94 -7.86 4.52
C LYS A 195 14.34 -7.34 4.82
N ILE A 196 14.47 -6.05 5.02
CA ILE A 196 15.72 -5.41 5.45
C ILE A 196 15.76 -5.45 6.99
N LYS A 197 16.73 -6.16 7.57
CA LYS A 197 16.75 -6.43 9.02
C LYS A 197 17.15 -5.24 9.89
N ASN A 198 18.10 -4.43 9.43
CA ASN A 198 18.67 -3.28 10.13
C ASN A 198 18.16 -1.98 9.51
N GLU A 199 16.87 -1.73 9.67
CA GLU A 199 16.17 -0.63 9.00
C GLU A 199 16.75 0.74 9.32
N GLU A 200 17.16 1.00 10.55
CA GLU A 200 17.75 2.30 10.95
C GLU A 200 18.95 2.67 10.08
N ALA A 201 19.88 1.73 9.86
CA ALA A 201 21.05 1.95 9.01
C ALA A 201 20.68 2.11 7.54
N PHE A 202 19.65 1.40 7.09
CA PHE A 202 19.14 1.52 5.73
C PHE A 202 18.48 2.89 5.49
N ILE A 203 17.63 3.35 6.40
CA ILE A 203 16.95 4.65 6.34
C ILE A 203 17.98 5.78 6.35
N GLU A 204 18.99 5.70 7.22
CA GLU A 204 20.09 6.67 7.27
C GLU A 204 20.81 6.77 5.92
N ALA A 205 21.10 5.63 5.28
CA ALA A 205 21.73 5.60 3.96
C ALA A 205 20.79 6.04 2.82
N LEU A 206 19.48 5.82 2.96
CA LEU A 206 18.48 6.25 1.98
C LEU A 206 18.29 7.77 1.98
N GLY A 207 18.53 8.41 3.13
CA GLY A 207 18.44 9.85 3.34
C GLY A 207 17.03 10.39 3.55
N GLU A 208 16.01 9.55 3.42
CA GLU A 208 14.60 9.87 3.61
C GLU A 208 13.79 8.61 3.94
N ASP A 209 12.71 8.76 4.69
CA ASP A 209 11.72 7.71 4.91
C ASP A 209 10.79 7.59 3.69
N LEU A 210 10.44 6.35 3.33
CA LEU A 210 9.45 6.12 2.28
C LEU A 210 8.04 6.18 2.85
N SER A 211 7.15 6.85 2.13
CA SER A 211 5.73 6.83 2.47
C SER A 211 5.09 5.48 2.14
N ILE A 212 3.97 5.14 2.80
CA ILE A 212 3.19 3.94 2.47
C ILE A 212 2.78 3.99 0.98
N GLY A 213 3.09 2.93 0.24
CA GLY A 213 2.82 2.81 -1.20
C GLY A 213 3.89 3.42 -2.11
N GLU A 214 4.88 4.11 -1.55
CA GLU A 214 6.04 4.60 -2.29
C GLU A 214 7.00 3.45 -2.63
N ILE A 215 7.55 3.49 -3.85
CA ILE A 215 8.51 2.50 -4.35
C ILE A 215 9.72 3.26 -4.89
N LYS A 216 10.91 2.92 -4.38
CA LYS A 216 12.18 3.55 -4.79
C LYS A 216 13.13 2.50 -5.36
N SER A 217 13.72 2.79 -6.50
CA SER A 217 14.78 1.93 -7.08
C SER A 217 16.10 2.24 -6.39
N ILE A 218 16.84 1.21 -5.99
CA ILE A 218 18.13 1.34 -5.31
C ILE A 218 19.15 0.33 -5.83
N HIS A 219 20.42 0.64 -5.64
CA HIS A 219 21.55 -0.25 -5.81
C HIS A 219 22.27 -0.36 -4.46
N ALA A 220 22.38 -1.57 -3.90
CA ALA A 220 22.86 -1.75 -2.53
C ALA A 220 23.54 -3.11 -2.33
N VAL A 221 24.38 -3.17 -1.28
CA VAL A 221 25.03 -4.39 -0.82
C VAL A 221 24.29 -4.93 0.42
N PHE A 222 24.02 -6.23 0.41
CA PHE A 222 23.36 -6.95 1.48
C PHE A 222 24.20 -8.15 1.94
N LYS A 223 24.08 -8.55 3.21
CA LYS A 223 24.75 -9.73 3.77
C LYS A 223 23.85 -10.48 4.74
N ASN A 224 24.33 -11.65 5.20
CA ASN A 224 23.60 -12.52 6.13
C ASN A 224 22.18 -12.82 5.64
N TYR A 225 22.05 -13.09 4.33
CA TYR A 225 20.78 -13.47 3.74
C TYR A 225 20.31 -14.78 4.35
N ASN A 226 19.03 -14.88 4.65
CA ASN A 226 18.42 -16.15 5.02
C ASN A 226 17.16 -16.41 4.20
N SER A 227 16.91 -17.68 3.92
CA SER A 227 15.67 -18.14 3.34
C SER A 227 14.91 -18.97 4.36
N VAL A 228 13.62 -18.68 4.53
CA VAL A 228 12.71 -19.37 5.43
C VAL A 228 11.55 -19.91 4.61
N TYR A 229 11.60 -21.20 4.32
CA TYR A 229 10.49 -21.92 3.74
C TYR A 229 9.61 -22.48 4.86
N ILE A 230 8.35 -22.08 4.88
CA ILE A 230 7.31 -22.63 5.76
C ILE A 230 6.29 -23.29 4.83
N ALA A 231 5.99 -24.56 5.08
CA ALA A 231 4.94 -25.23 4.32
C ALA A 231 3.62 -24.46 4.53
N GLU A 232 2.97 -24.07 3.42
CA GLU A 232 1.67 -23.38 3.42
C GLU A 232 1.70 -21.89 3.86
N SER A 233 2.87 -21.24 3.97
CA SER A 233 2.94 -19.78 4.18
C SER A 233 4.00 -19.08 3.33
N HIS A 234 3.87 -17.76 3.18
CA HIS A 234 4.88 -16.92 2.53
C HIS A 234 6.26 -17.06 3.19
N SER A 235 7.33 -16.94 2.38
CA SER A 235 8.69 -16.92 2.90
C SER A 235 8.90 -15.69 3.80
N SER A 236 9.72 -15.84 4.84
CA SER A 236 10.07 -14.75 5.78
C SER A 236 11.56 -14.44 5.66
N ASP A 237 11.99 -14.23 4.43
CA ASP A 237 13.38 -14.04 4.07
C ASP A 237 13.82 -12.64 4.50
N TYR A 238 15.06 -12.53 4.97
CA TYR A 238 15.67 -11.24 5.30
C TYR A 238 17.14 -11.19 4.92
N ALA A 239 17.63 -9.96 4.77
CA ALA A 239 19.05 -9.67 4.65
C ALA A 239 19.40 -8.45 5.52
N THR A 240 20.68 -8.35 5.87
CA THR A 240 21.24 -7.18 6.55
C THR A 240 21.79 -6.24 5.49
N PHE A 241 21.28 -5.01 5.45
CA PHE A 241 21.81 -3.94 4.63
C PHE A 241 23.24 -3.59 5.08
N VAL A 242 24.13 -3.36 4.11
CA VAL A 242 25.53 -2.97 4.34
C VAL A 242 25.76 -1.53 3.92
N GLU A 243 25.54 -1.23 2.64
CA GLU A 243 25.75 0.11 2.07
C GLU A 243 24.95 0.32 0.78
N MET A 244 24.70 1.59 0.45
CA MET A 244 24.16 2.00 -0.85
C MET A 244 25.32 2.17 -1.83
N ILE A 245 25.17 1.64 -3.04
CA ILE A 245 26.13 1.87 -4.13
C ILE A 245 25.66 3.10 -4.89
N SER A 246 26.53 4.12 -4.95
CA SER A 246 26.31 5.28 -5.80
C SER A 246 26.78 4.95 -7.20
N ASP A 247 25.89 5.09 -8.18
CA ASP A 247 26.24 4.97 -9.60
C ASP A 247 27.15 6.11 -10.08
#